data_AF-A0A957UJH3-F1
#
_entry.id   AF-A0A957UJH3-F1
#
_cell.length_a   1.000
_cell.length_b   1.000
_cell.length_c   1.000
_cell.angle_alpha   90.00
_cell.angle_beta   90.00
_cell.angle_gamma   90.00
#
_symmetry.space_group_name_H-M   'P 1'
#
loop_
_entity.id
_entity.type
_entity.pdbx_description
1 polymer ?
#
loop_
_entity_poly.entity_id
_entity_poly.type
_entity_poly.pdbx_seq_one_letter_code
_entity_poly.pdbx_strand_id
1 'polypeptide(L)' 'MERTFFTLAALLGGLAVALGAFGAHALSGRVEARLLEVFETGVRYHFYHALALGLVILALSRWPN' A
#
# COMPACT_ATOMS: atom_id res chain seq x y z
N MET A 1 -15.94 -10.76 -9.91
CA MET A 1 -14.49 -10.53 -10.03
C MET A 1 -14.09 -9.18 -9.46
N GLU A 2 -14.69 -8.07 -9.91
CA GLU A 2 -14.36 -6.70 -9.45
C GLU A 2 -14.41 -6.52 -7.94
N ARG A 3 -15.48 -6.99 -7.27
CA ARG A 3 -15.60 -6.89 -5.80
C ARG A 3 -14.41 -7.50 -5.08
N THR A 4 -13.98 -8.68 -5.50
CA THR A 4 -12.82 -9.38 -4.92
C THR A 4 -11.55 -8.54 -5.09
N PHE A 5 -11.33 -7.98 -6.27
CA PHE A 5 -10.16 -7.15 -6.53
C PHE A 5 -10.20 -5.82 -5.77
N PHE A 6 -11.36 -5.18 -5.63
CA PHE A 6 -11.52 -3.99 -4.79
C PHE A 6 -11.25 -4.30 -3.31
N THR A 7 -11.74 -5.43 -2.81
CA THR A 7 -11.43 -5.88 -1.45
C THR A 7 -9.93 -6.10 -1.27
N LEU A 8 -9.25 -6.72 -2.24
CA LEU A 8 -7.80 -6.89 -2.20
C LEU A 8 -7.05 -5.56 -2.20
N ALA A 9 -7.43 -4.60 -3.07
CA ALA A 9 -6.83 -3.27 -3.07
C ALA A 9 -7.00 -2.56 -1.71
N ALA A 10 -8.18 -2.67 -1.08
CA ALA A 10 -8.43 -2.11 0.24
C ALA A 10 -7.59 -2.78 1.34
N LEU A 11 -7.48 -4.12 1.33
CA LEU A 11 -6.66 -4.86 2.29
C LEU A 11 -5.17 -4.52 2.15
N LEU A 12 -4.66 -4.43 0.92
CA LEU A 12 -3.28 -4.03 0.65
C LEU A 12 -3.02 -2.58 1.09
N GLY A 13 -3.96 -1.67 0.83
CA GLY A 13 -3.89 -0.29 1.31
C GLY A 13 -3.84 -0.22 2.85
N GLY A 14 -4.72 -0.97 3.52
CA GLY A 14 -4.71 -1.09 4.98
C GLY A 14 -3.42 -1.66 5.53
N LEU A 15 -2.86 -2.69 4.87
CA LEU A 15 -1.57 -3.27 5.25
C LEU A 15 -0.42 -2.26 5.09
N ALA A 16 -0.41 -1.47 4.01
CA ALA A 16 0.59 -0.40 3.84
C ALA A 16 0.52 0.64 4.97
N VAL A 17 -0.69 1.03 5.40
CA VAL A 17 -0.88 1.93 6.56
C VAL A 17 -0.36 1.29 7.85
N ALA A 18 -0.70 0.02 8.10
CA ALA A 18 -0.24 -0.70 9.28
C ALA A 18 1.30 -0.81 9.33
N LEU A 19 1.94 -1.11 8.19
CA LEU A 19 3.40 -1.16 8.08
C LEU A 19 4.03 0.23 8.29
N GLY A 20 3.44 1.29 7.73
CA GLY A 20 3.90 2.66 7.95
C GLY A 20 3.84 3.06 9.43
N ALA A 21 2.74 2.74 10.11
CA ALA A 21 2.58 2.97 11.54
C ALA A 21 3.61 2.17 12.36
N PHE A 22 3.86 0.92 11.99
CA PHE A 22 4.90 0.09 12.59
C PHE A 22 6.30 0.72 12.41
N GLY A 23 6.64 1.20 11.22
CA GLY A 23 7.89 1.93 10.96
C GLY A 23 8.07 3.13 11.89
N ALA A 24 7.06 4.01 11.93
CA ALA A 24 7.11 5.26 12.69
C ALA A 24 7.16 5.05 14.22
N HIS A 25 6.38 4.11 14.76
CA HIS A 25 6.22 3.96 16.21
C HIS A 25 7.11 2.86 16.80
N ALA A 26 7.32 1.76 16.08
CA ALA A 26 8.01 0.59 16.61
C ALA A 26 9.43 0.45 16.05
N LEU A 27 9.71 0.87 14.82
CA LEU A 27 11.03 0.69 14.21
C LEU A 27 11.96 1.89 14.42
N SER A 28 11.39 3.09 14.54
CA SER A 28 12.14 4.33 14.78
C SER A 28 13.02 4.22 16.05
N GLY A 29 14.31 4.55 15.89
CA GLY A 29 15.32 4.44 16.96
C GLY A 29 15.77 3.01 17.29
N ARG A 30 15.21 1.98 16.66
CA ARG A 30 15.64 0.57 16.82
C ARG A 30 16.50 0.05 15.68
N VAL A 31 16.52 0.74 14.54
CA VAL A 31 17.34 0.42 13.35
C VAL A 31 18.12 1.64 12.89
N GLU A 32 19.13 1.41 12.06
CA GLU A 32 19.87 2.48 11.38
C GLU A 32 18.91 3.35 10.56
N ALA A 33 19.13 4.68 10.57
CA ALA A 33 18.28 5.64 9.86
C ALA A 33 18.12 5.30 8.37
N ARG A 34 19.20 4.86 7.72
CA ARG A 34 19.19 4.42 6.32
C ARG A 34 18.25 3.22 6.09
N LEU A 35 18.19 2.27 7.02
CA LEU A 35 17.29 1.12 6.90
C LEU A 35 15.83 1.53 7.11
N LEU A 36 15.58 2.51 7.98
CA LEU A 36 14.25 3.09 8.16
C LEU A 36 13.78 3.81 6.88
N GLU A 37 14.65 4.59 6.23
CA GLU A 37 14.34 5.25 4.95
C GLU A 37 14.03 4.24 3.82
N VAL A 38 14.79 3.13 3.76
CA VAL A 38 14.54 2.04 2.81
C VAL A 38 13.19 1.38 3.11
N PHE A 39 12.88 1.11 4.38
CA PHE A 39 11.60 0.57 4.81
C PHE A 39 10.44 1.48 4.41
N GLU A 40 10.53 2.79 4.72
CA GLU A 40 9.52 3.79 4.35
C GLU A 40 9.31 3.88 2.84
N THR A 41 10.40 3.80 2.06
CA THR A 41 10.30 3.77 0.60
C THR A 41 9.54 2.53 0.11
N GLY A 42 9.80 1.36 0.70
CA GLY A 42 9.05 0.14 0.42
C GLY A 42 7.56 0.25 0.77
N VAL A 43 7.24 0.81 1.94
CA VAL A 43 5.85 1.06 2.37
C VAL A 43 5.15 2.04 1.42
N ARG A 44 5.83 3.10 0.99
CA ARG A 44 5.29 4.06 0.02
C ARG A 44 4.99 3.40 -1.33
N TYR A 45 5.89 2.55 -1.83
CA TYR A 45 5.62 1.77 -3.04
C TYR A 45 4.43 0.82 -2.86
N HIS A 46 4.32 0.12 -1.72
CA HIS A 46 3.17 -0.73 -1.42
C HIS A 46 1.86 0.09 -1.48
N PHE A 47 1.83 1.24 -0.82
CA PHE A 47 0.67 2.13 -0.82
C PHE A 47 0.29 2.58 -2.24
N TYR A 48 1.26 3.00 -3.05
CA TYR A 48 1.01 3.38 -4.45
C TYR A 48 0.51 2.20 -5.30
N HIS A 49 1.00 0.99 -5.09
CA HIS A 49 0.49 -0.19 -5.79
C HIS A 49 -0.95 -0.53 -5.39
N ALA A 50 -1.31 -0.39 -4.11
CA ALA A 50 -2.68 -0.59 -3.65
C ALA A 50 -3.64 0.43 -4.30
N LEU A 51 -3.24 1.70 -4.40
CA LEU A 51 -4.01 2.73 -5.10
C LEU A 51 -4.10 2.46 -6.60
N ALA A 52 -2.98 2.13 -7.25
CA ALA A 52 -2.94 1.83 -8.68
C ALA A 52 -3.85 0.64 -9.02
N LEU A 53 -3.84 -0.41 -8.20
CA LEU A 53 -4.73 -1.56 -8.35
C LEU A 53 -6.20 -1.12 -8.26
N GLY A 54 -6.56 -0.34 -7.23
CA GLY A 54 -7.92 0.21 -7.08
C GLY A 54 -8.37 1.04 -8.29
N LEU A 55 -7.49 1.89 -8.81
CA LEU A 55 -7.77 2.72 -9.99
C LEU A 55 -7.93 1.89 -11.27
N VAL A 56 -7.08 0.88 -11.48
CA VAL A 56 -7.19 -0.02 -12.63
C VAL A 56 -8.51 -0.78 -12.60
N ILE A 57 -8.92 -1.31 -11.45
CA ILE A 57 -10.21 -2.02 -11.33
C ILE A 57 -11.37 -1.06 -11.59
N LEU A 58 -11.29 0.17 -11.07
CA LEU A 58 -12.29 1.20 -11.33
C LEU A 58 -12.40 1.52 -12.82
N ALA A 59 -11.27 1.73 -13.49
CA ALA A 59 -11.22 2.01 -14.92
C ALA A 59 -11.84 0.85 -15.72
N LEU A 60 -11.41 -0.39 -15.45
CA LEU A 60 -11.94 -1.58 -16.11
C LEU A 60 -13.45 -1.79 -15.87
N SER A 61 -13.97 -1.40 -14.69
CA SER A 61 -15.40 -1.51 -14.37
C SER A 61 -16.28 -0.47 -15.07
N ARG A 62 -15.69 0.58 -15.64
CA ARG A 62 -16.41 1.74 -16.20
C ARG A 62 -16.12 1.98 -17.68
N TRP A 63 -15.03 1.45 -18.22
CA TRP A 63 -14.72 1.62 -19.63
C TRP A 63 -15.61 0.69 -20.47
N PRO A 64 -16.42 1.23 -21.39
CA PRO A 64 -17.06 0.40 -22.40
C PRO A 64 -15.97 -0.18 -23.32
N ASN A 65 -16.06 -1.48 -23.60
CA ASN A 65 -15.23 -2.18 -24.59
C ASN A 65 -15.54 -1.70 -26.00
#